data_AF-A0A8B7DJV6-F1
#
_entry.id   AF-A0A8B7DJV6-F1
#
_cell.length_a   1.000
_cell.length_b   1.000
_cell.length_c   1.000
_cell.angle_alpha   90.00
_cell.angle_beta   90.00
_cell.angle_gamma   90.00
#
_symmetry.space_group_name_H-M   'P 1'
#
loop_
_entity.id
_entity.type
_entity.pdbx_description
1 polymer ?
#
loop_
_entity_poly.entity_id
_entity_poly.type
_entity_poly.pdbx_seq_one_letter_code
_entity_poly.pdbx_strand_id
1 'polypeptide(L)'
;MAGEKITLRNKGLFTADQNLNGVTAQYTRQSNAGTRYAYECPEERDYYPYWKPTPWKDIVVMTSDISRCDFYKSESENVKSRFYCDPPSSYMDIPQVWSYLPITKEACEKFDWPQGSGNFSKWIEIKSKNMRQPDCIPSPKSRDNHNGNGLGGFANTYNWTVPNDISENCALRLRYNISTGDLSNYVTSSVQVARVCDGGTLSIDTKGFGTITILGANYGRTSSTQCGSNARYNNNCNNQQKSLQVIKSLCESQTSCSVKVSSSVFGGDPCVGTAKYLEVNYTTSTVSIGTLVGLSDTDATNRGYVFKNNPVIQPLKTGNPTLDEKLQLRLAINTAQYGRTFQDRSHRFAIRPRPAEYKNSNIYNLNVRGKRGNIVQVYPAVEYDFVPSRLTLSASDVIHIQWTGSNTNPNDNAGQGTAGTDRSNIILLKDKNYPEGNGVSSDPLLNDAAKYFDLGPRSLKNAVGTYYYMSTRNNNFSNRSQKGKIVVLPQINNPILPQTNAGVSSQISGGNIFPQINGDLPKYSNRISPKKKQYHQRKFVSTHKRDKPVFV
;
A
#
# COMPACT_ATOMS: atom_id res chain seq x y z
N MET A 1 -25.01 11.59 0.27
CA MET A 1 -24.09 10.58 0.86
C MET A 1 -23.00 11.22 1.74
N ALA A 2 -23.28 12.29 2.51
CA ALA A 2 -22.27 12.97 3.35
C ALA A 2 -22.29 12.51 4.82
N GLY A 3 -23.43 12.03 5.34
CA GLY A 3 -23.60 11.76 6.79
C GLY A 3 -23.04 10.46 7.35
N GLU A 4 -22.48 9.56 6.53
CA GLU A 4 -22.22 8.17 6.97
C GLU A 4 -20.87 7.93 7.68
N LYS A 5 -20.06 8.97 7.92
CA LYS A 5 -18.64 8.86 7.52
C LYS A 5 -17.58 9.12 8.59
N ILE A 6 -17.93 9.29 9.87
CA ILE A 6 -16.94 9.62 10.91
C ILE A 6 -17.18 8.85 12.21
N THR A 7 -16.30 7.90 12.53
CA THR A 7 -16.29 7.14 13.79
C THR A 7 -15.06 7.49 14.61
N LEU A 8 -15.08 7.26 15.92
CA LEU A 8 -13.91 7.51 16.77
C LEU A 8 -12.63 6.79 16.31
N ARG A 9 -12.76 5.71 15.52
CA ARG A 9 -11.60 5.03 14.94
C ARG A 9 -10.88 5.86 13.87
N ASN A 10 -11.54 6.81 13.20
CA ASN A 10 -10.91 7.72 12.23
C ASN A 10 -9.88 8.68 12.87
N LYS A 11 -9.74 8.68 14.20
CA LYS A 11 -8.81 9.57 14.91
C LYS A 11 -7.46 8.91 15.14
N GLY A 12 -6.38 9.68 15.00
CA GLY A 12 -5.04 9.24 15.42
C GLY A 12 -4.55 7.97 14.72
N LEU A 13 -4.97 7.78 13.47
CA LEU A 13 -4.69 6.57 12.69
C LEU A 13 -3.21 6.33 12.45
N PHE A 14 -2.44 7.42 12.33
CA PHE A 14 -1.02 7.37 11.99
C PHE A 14 -0.24 8.26 12.93
N THR A 15 0.94 7.79 13.29
CA THR A 15 1.92 8.55 14.05
C THR A 15 2.49 9.65 13.15
N ALA A 16 2.35 10.90 13.60
CA ALA A 16 2.87 12.08 12.93
C ALA A 16 4.08 12.62 13.68
N ASP A 17 5.15 12.93 12.95
CA ASP A 17 6.38 13.58 13.41
C ASP A 17 6.34 15.10 13.20
N GLN A 18 5.20 15.62 12.76
CA GLN A 18 4.90 17.02 12.59
C GLN A 18 3.54 17.33 13.21
N ASN A 19 3.35 18.57 13.67
CA ASN A 19 2.08 19.04 14.21
C ASN A 19 0.99 18.94 13.13
N LEU A 20 -0.09 18.21 13.42
CA LEU A 20 -1.22 18.03 12.53
C LEU A 20 -2.25 19.15 12.70
N ASN A 21 -2.87 19.59 11.59
CA ASN A 21 -3.95 20.59 11.63
C ASN A 21 -5.30 20.01 12.06
N GLY A 22 -5.35 18.70 12.35
CA GLY A 22 -6.51 18.01 12.89
C GLY A 22 -6.21 16.55 13.18
N VAL A 23 -7.18 15.87 13.78
CA VAL A 23 -7.00 14.49 14.27
C VAL A 23 -7.59 13.42 13.35
N THR A 24 -8.19 13.79 12.21
CA THR A 24 -8.83 12.86 11.28
C THR A 24 -7.83 12.10 10.39
N ALA A 25 -8.31 11.08 9.70
CA ALA A 25 -7.59 10.34 8.65
C ALA A 25 -6.94 11.27 7.60
N GLN A 26 -7.60 12.37 7.26
CA GLN A 26 -7.14 13.34 6.26
C GLN A 26 -5.77 13.95 6.63
N TYR A 27 -5.58 14.34 7.89
CA TYR A 27 -4.35 15.01 8.34
C TYR A 27 -3.24 14.01 8.69
N THR A 28 -3.61 12.78 9.05
CA THR A 28 -2.66 11.75 9.49
C THR A 28 -2.04 10.98 8.30
N ARG A 29 -2.72 10.88 7.14
CA ARG A 29 -2.32 9.99 6.03
C ARG A 29 -1.27 10.54 5.06
N GLN A 30 -1.20 11.86 4.85
CA GLN A 30 -0.37 12.46 3.79
C GLN A 30 0.51 13.58 4.32
N SER A 31 -0.15 14.64 4.79
CA SER A 31 0.48 15.86 5.28
C SER A 31 -0.33 16.42 6.42
N ASN A 32 0.34 17.12 7.32
CA ASN A 32 -0.28 17.83 8.42
C ASN A 32 -1.42 18.78 8.02
N ALA A 33 -1.39 19.34 6.81
CA ALA A 33 -2.40 20.26 6.31
C ALA A 33 -3.59 19.59 5.62
N GLY A 34 -3.58 18.25 5.45
CA GLY A 34 -4.66 17.54 4.75
C GLY A 34 -4.71 17.82 3.24
N THR A 35 -3.60 18.32 2.69
CA THR A 35 -3.44 18.58 1.25
C THR A 35 -3.51 17.28 0.46
N ARG A 36 -4.28 17.29 -0.63
CA ARG A 36 -4.41 16.16 -1.55
C ARG A 36 -3.20 16.08 -2.47
N TYR A 37 -2.59 14.91 -2.59
CA TYR A 37 -1.51 14.66 -3.53
C TYR A 37 -1.86 13.51 -4.50
N ALA A 38 -1.46 13.65 -5.77
CA ALA A 38 -1.54 12.63 -6.81
C ALA A 38 -2.95 11.99 -6.99
N TYR A 39 -3.01 10.68 -7.28
CA TYR A 39 -4.21 9.89 -7.61
C TYR A 39 -5.07 9.48 -6.41
N GLU A 40 -4.98 10.19 -5.30
CA GLU A 40 -5.73 9.83 -4.10
C GLU A 40 -7.24 9.90 -4.38
N CYS A 41 -7.94 8.77 -4.26
CA CYS A 41 -9.40 8.71 -4.32
C CYS A 41 -9.95 9.51 -3.13
N PRO A 42 -10.76 10.57 -3.34
CA PRO A 42 -11.33 11.36 -2.25
C PRO A 42 -12.07 10.47 -1.25
N GLU A 43 -12.73 9.43 -1.73
CA GLU A 43 -13.44 8.47 -0.90
C GLU A 43 -12.50 7.70 0.03
N GLU A 44 -11.30 7.36 -0.45
CA GLU A 44 -10.30 6.69 0.35
C GLU A 44 -9.63 7.67 1.30
N ARG A 45 -9.31 8.91 0.89
CA ARG A 45 -8.70 9.93 1.75
C ARG A 45 -9.58 10.28 2.94
N ASP A 46 -10.85 10.57 2.67
CA ASP A 46 -11.74 11.22 3.62
C ASP A 46 -12.47 10.21 4.49
N TYR A 47 -12.68 8.98 3.99
CA TYR A 47 -13.60 8.02 4.60
C TYR A 47 -12.96 6.66 4.90
N TYR A 48 -11.65 6.49 4.69
CA TYR A 48 -10.93 5.24 4.97
C TYR A 48 -9.95 5.39 6.17
N PRO A 49 -9.76 4.35 7.01
CA PRO A 49 -10.35 3.02 6.93
C PRO A 49 -11.84 2.98 7.19
N TYR A 50 -12.49 2.03 6.53
CA TYR A 50 -13.93 1.84 6.62
C TYR A 50 -14.20 1.09 7.92
N TRP A 51 -14.80 1.79 8.88
CA TRP A 51 -15.06 1.27 10.22
C TRP A 51 -16.44 0.63 10.35
N LYS A 52 -17.25 0.75 9.31
CA LYS A 52 -18.46 -0.02 9.12
C LYS A 52 -18.12 -1.39 8.52
N PRO A 53 -19.05 -2.34 8.59
CA PRO A 53 -18.90 -3.67 8.00
C PRO A 53 -18.56 -3.57 6.52
N THR A 54 -17.50 -4.25 6.12
CA THR A 54 -16.83 -3.94 4.87
C THR A 54 -17.56 -4.56 3.68
N PRO A 55 -17.79 -3.83 2.57
CA PRO A 55 -18.34 -4.44 1.37
C PRO A 55 -17.32 -5.37 0.68
N TRP A 56 -16.05 -5.31 1.09
CA TRP A 56 -14.97 -6.11 0.52
C TRP A 56 -15.00 -7.56 1.04
N LYS A 57 -14.69 -8.49 0.16
CA LYS A 57 -14.48 -9.91 0.47
C LYS A 57 -12.97 -10.14 0.54
N ASP A 58 -12.46 -10.64 1.65
CA ASP A 58 -11.01 -10.82 1.81
C ASP A 58 -10.55 -12.01 0.98
N ILE A 59 -9.55 -11.82 0.12
CA ILE A 59 -9.00 -12.87 -0.76
C ILE A 59 -7.75 -13.48 -0.13
N VAL A 60 -6.75 -12.64 0.18
CA VAL A 60 -5.45 -13.04 0.70
C VAL A 60 -4.85 -11.94 1.58
N VAL A 61 -4.19 -12.35 2.66
CA VAL A 61 -3.32 -11.52 3.48
C VAL A 61 -1.88 -11.94 3.23
N MET A 62 -1.08 -11.02 2.69
CA MET A 62 0.36 -11.19 2.53
C MET A 62 1.05 -10.48 3.69
N THR A 63 1.77 -11.22 4.53
CA THR A 63 2.36 -10.69 5.77
C THR A 63 3.84 -11.07 5.88
N SER A 64 4.65 -10.19 6.46
CA SER A 64 6.02 -10.54 6.85
C SER A 64 6.06 -11.41 8.10
N ASP A 65 5.01 -11.34 8.93
CA ASP A 65 4.83 -12.11 10.15
C ASP A 65 3.70 -13.15 9.96
N ILE A 66 4.09 -14.39 9.71
CA ILE A 66 3.18 -15.52 9.47
C ILE A 66 2.50 -15.98 10.77
N SER A 67 3.06 -15.71 11.97
CA SER A 67 2.42 -16.16 13.22
C SER A 67 1.08 -15.45 13.47
N ARG A 68 0.84 -14.32 12.80
CA ARG A 68 -0.45 -13.61 12.80
C ARG A 68 -1.48 -14.17 11.83
N CYS A 69 -1.16 -15.19 11.03
CA CYS A 69 -2.08 -15.73 10.04
C CYS A 69 -3.39 -16.26 10.66
N ASP A 70 -3.33 -16.92 11.82
CA ASP A 70 -4.53 -17.43 12.50
C ASP A 70 -5.44 -16.29 12.95
N PHE A 71 -4.84 -15.22 13.48
CA PHE A 71 -5.56 -13.98 13.77
C PHE A 71 -6.21 -13.42 12.51
N TYR A 72 -5.49 -13.22 11.40
CA TYR A 72 -6.07 -12.64 10.19
C TYR A 72 -7.20 -13.47 9.59
N LYS A 73 -7.08 -14.80 9.63
CA LYS A 73 -8.08 -15.73 9.12
C LYS A 73 -9.34 -15.72 9.98
N SER A 74 -9.19 -15.85 11.30
CA SER A 74 -10.31 -15.90 12.25
C SER A 74 -10.99 -14.53 12.40
N GLU A 75 -10.23 -13.45 12.30
CA GLU A 75 -10.71 -12.07 12.37
C GLU A 75 -11.05 -11.50 10.98
N SER A 76 -11.30 -12.31 9.95
CA SER A 76 -11.86 -11.81 8.69
C SER A 76 -13.40 -11.72 8.78
N GLU A 77 -13.99 -10.70 8.13
CA GLU A 77 -15.45 -10.59 8.03
C GLU A 77 -16.05 -11.70 7.12
N ASN A 78 -15.21 -12.42 6.38
CA ASN A 78 -15.62 -13.62 5.66
C ASN A 78 -16.24 -14.66 6.61
N VAL A 79 -15.68 -14.83 7.81
CA VAL A 79 -16.06 -15.89 8.77
C VAL A 79 -16.63 -15.37 10.08
N LYS A 80 -16.27 -14.15 10.50
CA LYS A 80 -16.67 -13.58 11.80
C LYS A 80 -17.53 -12.33 11.64
N SER A 81 -18.62 -12.23 12.41
CA SER A 81 -19.52 -11.07 12.37
C SER A 81 -18.83 -9.78 12.84
N ARG A 82 -19.41 -8.64 12.46
CA ARG A 82 -18.98 -7.30 12.85
C ARG A 82 -20.11 -6.54 13.47
N PHE A 83 -19.76 -5.52 14.23
CA PHE A 83 -20.72 -4.65 14.87
C PHE A 83 -20.40 -3.20 14.55
N TYR A 84 -21.43 -2.38 14.45
CA TYR A 84 -21.27 -0.95 14.30
C TYR A 84 -22.39 -0.19 15.01
N CYS A 85 -22.12 1.09 15.29
CA CYS A 85 -23.10 1.99 15.85
C CYS A 85 -23.92 2.64 14.74
N ASP A 86 -25.22 2.37 14.71
CA ASP A 86 -26.19 2.91 13.77
C ASP A 86 -26.92 4.12 14.40
N PRO A 87 -26.63 5.35 13.97
CA PRO A 87 -27.24 6.53 14.55
C PRO A 87 -28.68 6.76 14.05
N PRO A 88 -29.47 7.60 14.75
CA PRO A 88 -30.76 8.09 14.25
C PRO A 88 -30.65 8.71 12.84
N SER A 89 -31.71 8.60 12.03
CA SER A 89 -31.71 9.12 10.64
C SER A 89 -31.38 10.61 10.54
N SER A 90 -31.81 11.41 11.51
CA SER A 90 -31.50 12.84 11.64
C SER A 90 -29.99 13.15 11.76
N TYR A 91 -29.16 12.15 12.08
CA TYR A 91 -27.70 12.26 12.08
C TYR A 91 -27.11 12.23 10.66
N MET A 92 -27.80 11.62 9.70
CA MET A 92 -27.30 11.39 8.35
C MET A 92 -27.54 12.58 7.40
N ASP A 93 -28.49 13.45 7.74
CA ASP A 93 -28.93 14.58 6.92
C ASP A 93 -28.08 15.84 7.12
N ILE A 94 -27.19 15.85 8.12
CA ILE A 94 -26.33 17.00 8.40
C ILE A 94 -25.07 17.00 7.51
N PRO A 95 -24.78 18.09 6.76
CA PRO A 95 -23.63 18.17 5.87
C PRO A 95 -22.27 18.12 6.57
N GLN A 96 -22.22 18.45 7.86
CA GLN A 96 -21.00 18.53 8.67
C GLN A 96 -21.27 17.97 10.07
N VAL A 97 -20.68 16.82 10.37
CA VAL A 97 -20.78 16.18 11.68
C VAL A 97 -19.51 16.45 12.47
N TRP A 98 -19.63 17.14 13.61
CA TRP A 98 -18.51 17.39 14.54
C TRP A 98 -18.37 16.29 15.59
N SER A 99 -19.43 15.49 15.77
CA SER A 99 -19.48 14.34 16.67
C SER A 99 -19.07 13.06 15.95
N TYR A 100 -18.33 12.20 16.64
CA TYR A 100 -17.83 10.93 16.10
C TYR A 100 -18.70 9.81 16.63
N LEU A 101 -19.09 8.87 15.77
CA LEU A 101 -19.84 7.70 16.22
C LEU A 101 -18.99 6.85 17.19
N PRO A 102 -19.56 6.42 18.33
CA PRO A 102 -18.89 5.53 19.25
C PRO A 102 -18.58 4.16 18.64
N ILE A 103 -17.58 3.50 19.22
CA ILE A 103 -17.03 2.23 18.68
C ILE A 103 -17.15 1.07 19.68
N THR A 104 -17.77 1.32 20.82
CA THR A 104 -18.16 0.32 21.81
C THR A 104 -19.67 0.31 21.93
N LYS A 105 -20.21 -0.83 22.34
CA LYS A 105 -21.65 -1.02 22.50
C LYS A 105 -22.25 -0.03 23.50
N GLU A 106 -21.62 0.10 24.67
CA GLU A 106 -22.12 0.91 25.79
C GLU A 106 -22.18 2.39 25.43
N ALA A 107 -21.18 2.86 24.68
CA ALA A 107 -21.13 4.25 24.24
C ALA A 107 -22.11 4.50 23.09
N CYS A 108 -22.32 3.52 22.21
CA CYS A 108 -23.30 3.62 21.14
C CYS A 108 -24.73 3.71 21.68
N GLU A 109 -25.11 2.81 22.59
CA GLU A 109 -26.47 2.76 23.15
C GLU A 109 -26.82 4.00 23.98
N LYS A 110 -25.82 4.79 24.40
CA LYS A 110 -25.99 6.08 25.08
C LYS A 110 -25.93 7.29 24.13
N PHE A 111 -25.63 7.07 22.85
CA PHE A 111 -25.49 8.16 21.88
C PHE A 111 -26.86 8.62 21.41
N ASP A 112 -27.30 9.76 21.94
CA ASP A 112 -28.54 10.44 21.59
C ASP A 112 -28.31 11.54 20.55
N TRP A 113 -29.13 11.57 19.50
CA TRP A 113 -29.05 12.60 18.46
C TRP A 113 -30.40 13.07 17.90
N PRO A 114 -30.66 14.39 17.86
CA PRO A 114 -29.88 15.47 18.48
C PRO A 114 -29.76 15.30 20.01
N GLN A 115 -28.73 15.87 20.63
CA GLN A 115 -28.50 15.65 22.07
C GLN A 115 -29.71 16.10 22.90
N GLY A 116 -30.22 15.21 23.77
CA GLY A 116 -31.40 15.45 24.59
C GLY A 116 -32.73 15.15 23.89
N SER A 117 -32.70 14.58 22.68
CA SER A 117 -33.91 14.21 21.94
C SER A 117 -34.53 12.89 22.39
N GLY A 118 -33.77 12.05 23.09
CA GLY A 118 -34.18 10.68 23.44
C GLY A 118 -34.11 9.68 22.27
N ASN A 119 -33.56 10.08 21.13
CA ASN A 119 -33.35 9.21 19.98
C ASN A 119 -31.96 8.57 20.08
N PHE A 120 -31.89 7.43 20.75
CA PHE A 120 -30.64 6.71 20.94
C PHE A 120 -30.23 5.90 19.70
N SER A 121 -28.92 5.78 19.50
CA SER A 121 -28.32 4.94 18.46
C SER A 121 -28.44 3.46 18.80
N LYS A 122 -28.34 2.62 17.78
CA LYS A 122 -28.48 1.16 17.89
C LYS A 122 -27.15 0.48 17.63
N TRP A 123 -26.82 -0.52 18.45
CA TRP A 123 -25.67 -1.38 18.21
C TRP A 123 -26.09 -2.54 17.30
N ILE A 124 -25.66 -2.49 16.03
CA ILE A 124 -26.12 -3.42 14.99
C ILE A 124 -25.05 -4.46 14.70
N GLU A 125 -25.44 -5.74 14.69
CA GLU A 125 -24.64 -6.84 14.19
C GLU A 125 -24.81 -6.99 12.67
N ILE A 126 -23.69 -7.06 11.96
CA ILE A 126 -23.60 -7.57 10.60
C ILE A 126 -22.99 -8.96 10.64
N LYS A 127 -23.80 -9.94 10.24
CA LYS A 127 -23.38 -11.35 10.16
C LYS A 127 -22.15 -11.50 9.27
N SER A 128 -21.34 -12.52 9.53
CA SER A 128 -20.24 -12.84 8.63
C SER A 128 -20.77 -13.13 7.23
N LYS A 129 -19.90 -12.97 6.24
CA LYS A 129 -20.27 -13.25 4.84
C LYS A 129 -20.51 -14.73 4.57
N ASN A 130 -20.26 -15.60 5.55
CA ASN A 130 -20.35 -17.06 5.44
C ASN A 130 -19.52 -17.59 4.25
N MET A 131 -18.30 -17.08 4.13
CA MET A 131 -17.35 -17.41 3.07
C MET A 131 -16.14 -18.13 3.66
N ARG A 132 -15.35 -18.79 2.79
CA ARG A 132 -14.04 -19.32 3.22
C ARG A 132 -13.18 -18.20 3.80
N GLN A 133 -12.39 -18.54 4.81
CA GLN A 133 -11.34 -17.66 5.33
C GLN A 133 -10.40 -17.22 4.20
N PRO A 134 -9.81 -16.01 4.28
CA PRO A 134 -8.82 -15.58 3.31
C PRO A 134 -7.58 -16.46 3.38
N ASP A 135 -6.84 -16.49 2.28
CA ASP A 135 -5.51 -17.08 2.30
C ASP A 135 -4.59 -16.22 3.17
N CYS A 136 -3.58 -16.82 3.81
CA CYS A 136 -2.55 -16.06 4.49
C CYS A 136 -1.19 -16.65 4.13
N ILE A 137 -0.33 -15.83 3.53
CA ILE A 137 0.94 -16.26 2.96
C ILE A 137 2.07 -15.28 3.32
N PRO A 138 3.34 -15.73 3.32
CA PRO A 138 4.47 -14.83 3.40
C PRO A 138 4.42 -13.79 2.28
N SER A 139 4.72 -12.54 2.62
CA SER A 139 4.87 -11.47 1.63
C SER A 139 5.96 -11.82 0.61
N PRO A 140 5.64 -11.79 -0.71
CA PRO A 140 6.64 -11.99 -1.74
C PRO A 140 7.74 -10.93 -1.65
N LYS A 141 9.00 -11.37 -1.66
CA LYS A 141 10.14 -10.45 -1.62
C LYS A 141 10.22 -9.69 -2.95
N SER A 142 10.46 -8.40 -2.88
CA SER A 142 10.77 -7.56 -4.05
C SER A 142 12.07 -6.80 -3.80
N ARG A 143 12.76 -6.42 -4.87
CA ARG A 143 14.00 -5.66 -4.76
C ARG A 143 13.70 -4.17 -4.58
N ASP A 144 14.33 -3.55 -3.59
CA ASP A 144 14.20 -2.12 -3.31
C ASP A 144 14.47 -1.28 -4.55
N ASN A 145 13.62 -0.28 -4.82
CA ASN A 145 13.71 0.61 -5.99
C ASN A 145 13.70 -0.11 -7.36
N HIS A 146 13.10 -1.30 -7.46
CA HIS A 146 12.95 -2.03 -8.72
C HIS A 146 11.49 -2.27 -9.09
N ASN A 147 10.63 -1.27 -8.86
CA ASN A 147 9.26 -1.24 -9.39
C ASN A 147 8.39 -2.45 -8.97
N GLY A 148 8.65 -3.01 -7.79
CA GLY A 148 7.94 -4.19 -7.27
C GLY A 148 8.29 -5.51 -7.97
N ASN A 149 9.37 -5.55 -8.76
CA ASN A 149 9.86 -6.79 -9.34
C ASN A 149 10.39 -7.71 -8.22
N GLY A 150 9.89 -8.93 -8.19
CA GLY A 150 10.36 -10.02 -7.36
C GLY A 150 11.60 -10.71 -7.93
N LEU A 151 11.84 -11.93 -7.45
CA LEU A 151 12.94 -12.78 -7.90
C LEU A 151 12.88 -13.00 -9.42
N GLY A 152 14.03 -12.92 -10.09
CA GLY A 152 14.12 -13.06 -11.55
C GLY A 152 13.69 -11.82 -12.36
N GLY A 153 13.31 -10.72 -11.70
CA GLY A 153 12.95 -9.46 -12.39
C GLY A 153 11.50 -9.41 -12.88
N PHE A 154 10.66 -10.34 -12.45
CA PHE A 154 9.24 -10.42 -12.79
C PHE A 154 8.37 -9.77 -11.72
N ALA A 155 7.16 -9.34 -12.08
CA ALA A 155 6.20 -8.89 -11.08
C ALA A 155 5.79 -10.06 -10.16
N ASN A 156 5.61 -9.77 -8.87
CA ASN A 156 5.04 -10.75 -7.95
C ASN A 156 3.60 -11.09 -8.35
N THR A 157 3.25 -12.38 -8.33
CA THR A 157 1.93 -12.89 -8.69
C THR A 157 1.33 -13.71 -7.56
N TYR A 158 0.00 -13.82 -7.58
CA TYR A 158 -0.76 -14.68 -6.68
C TYR A 158 -1.84 -15.40 -7.48
N ASN A 159 -1.94 -16.71 -7.27
CA ASN A 159 -2.94 -17.54 -7.93
C ASN A 159 -4.26 -17.43 -7.16
N TRP A 160 -5.24 -16.78 -7.78
CA TRP A 160 -6.55 -16.61 -7.20
C TRP A 160 -7.58 -17.49 -7.89
N THR A 161 -8.25 -18.36 -7.12
CA THR A 161 -9.45 -19.06 -7.57
C THR A 161 -10.66 -18.15 -7.40
N VAL A 162 -11.24 -17.71 -8.51
CA VAL A 162 -12.45 -16.88 -8.55
C VAL A 162 -13.63 -17.70 -8.02
N PRO A 163 -14.36 -17.23 -6.99
CA PRO A 163 -15.55 -17.91 -6.49
C PRO A 163 -16.76 -17.74 -7.43
N ASN A 164 -17.70 -18.68 -7.33
CA ASN A 164 -18.84 -18.79 -8.25
C ASN A 164 -19.92 -17.71 -8.05
N ASP A 165 -19.86 -16.94 -6.97
CA ASP A 165 -20.85 -15.94 -6.56
C ASP A 165 -20.46 -14.50 -6.96
N ILE A 166 -19.55 -14.35 -7.92
CA ILE A 166 -19.05 -13.05 -8.36
C ILE A 166 -19.76 -12.56 -9.63
N SER A 167 -20.14 -11.27 -9.62
CA SER A 167 -20.63 -10.54 -10.78
C SER A 167 -19.52 -10.30 -11.81
N GLU A 168 -19.88 -10.19 -13.09
CA GLU A 168 -18.92 -9.82 -14.12
C GLU A 168 -18.21 -8.48 -13.83
N ASN A 169 -18.88 -7.53 -13.19
CA ASN A 169 -18.29 -6.22 -12.87
C ASN A 169 -17.65 -6.23 -11.49
N CYS A 170 -16.31 -6.34 -11.45
CA CYS A 170 -15.55 -6.48 -10.23
C CYS A 170 -14.75 -5.22 -9.88
N ALA A 171 -14.59 -4.98 -8.59
CA ALA A 171 -13.55 -4.12 -8.04
C ALA A 171 -12.58 -4.98 -7.22
N LEU A 172 -11.29 -4.90 -7.53
CA LEU A 172 -10.21 -5.49 -6.74
C LEU A 172 -9.51 -4.36 -5.98
N ARG A 173 -9.26 -4.58 -4.69
CA ARG A 173 -8.49 -3.66 -3.87
C ARG A 173 -7.26 -4.37 -3.33
N LEU A 174 -6.10 -3.76 -3.55
CA LEU A 174 -4.87 -4.14 -2.86
C LEU A 174 -4.60 -3.12 -1.77
N ARG A 175 -4.34 -3.61 -0.56
CA ARG A 175 -3.96 -2.79 0.60
C ARG A 175 -2.58 -3.21 1.07
N TYR A 176 -1.74 -2.21 1.32
CA TYR A 176 -0.43 -2.40 1.95
C TYR A 176 -0.45 -1.62 3.27
N ASN A 177 -0.14 -2.31 4.37
CA ASN A 177 0.07 -1.69 5.68
C ASN A 177 1.58 -1.61 5.90
N ILE A 178 2.10 -0.40 6.13
CA ILE A 178 3.47 -0.20 6.59
C ILE A 178 3.34 0.52 7.92
N SER A 179 3.29 -0.23 9.02
CA SER A 179 3.38 0.35 10.35
C SER A 179 4.74 0.00 10.96
N THR A 180 5.37 0.97 11.63
CA THR A 180 6.60 0.73 12.40
C THR A 180 6.38 -0.23 13.57
N GLY A 181 5.12 -0.49 13.95
CA GLY A 181 4.72 -1.45 14.98
C GLY A 181 4.78 -2.91 14.55
N ASP A 182 4.93 -3.21 13.25
CA ASP A 182 4.98 -4.60 12.75
C ASP A 182 6.41 -5.21 12.77
N LEU A 183 7.37 -4.58 13.47
CA LEU A 183 8.71 -5.15 13.69
C LEU A 183 8.66 -6.19 14.82
N SER A 184 8.80 -7.47 14.51
CA SER A 184 8.53 -8.60 15.42
C SER A 184 9.52 -8.84 16.58
N ASN A 185 10.38 -7.87 16.93
CA ASN A 185 11.47 -8.05 17.92
C ASN A 185 11.35 -7.14 19.14
N TYR A 186 10.12 -6.78 19.50
CA TYR A 186 9.82 -5.89 20.61
C TYR A 186 9.82 -6.62 21.95
N VAL A 187 10.72 -6.25 22.87
CA VAL A 187 10.67 -6.58 24.30
C VAL A 187 9.78 -5.55 24.99
N THR A 188 8.64 -5.98 25.51
CA THR A 188 7.68 -5.11 26.22
C THR A 188 8.11 -4.91 27.67
N SER A 189 8.21 -3.66 28.11
CA SER A 189 8.48 -3.27 29.48
C SER A 189 7.33 -3.61 30.42
N SER A 190 7.60 -3.67 31.72
CA SER A 190 6.55 -3.66 32.74
C SER A 190 5.72 -2.37 32.66
N VAL A 191 4.49 -2.44 33.20
CA VAL A 191 3.56 -1.30 33.24
C VAL A 191 4.17 -0.14 34.02
N GLN A 192 4.21 1.03 33.40
CA GLN A 192 4.65 2.30 33.95
C GLN A 192 3.45 3.22 34.18
N VAL A 193 3.59 4.15 35.13
CA VAL A 193 2.57 5.16 35.45
C VAL A 193 3.18 6.55 35.38
N ALA A 194 2.66 7.41 34.50
CA ALA A 194 3.02 8.82 34.43
C ALA A 194 1.90 9.68 35.04
N ARG A 195 2.27 10.67 35.87
CA ARG A 195 1.34 11.62 36.48
C ARG A 195 1.79 13.06 36.24
N VAL A 196 0.89 13.90 35.76
CA VAL A 196 1.18 15.30 35.43
C VAL A 196 0.02 16.20 35.84
N CYS A 197 0.31 17.25 36.60
CA CYS A 197 -0.70 18.22 37.03
C CYS A 197 -1.25 19.04 35.88
N ASP A 198 -2.46 19.58 36.06
CA ASP A 198 -3.07 20.53 35.12
C ASP A 198 -2.13 21.72 34.84
N GLY A 199 -1.99 22.09 33.56
CA GLY A 199 -1.01 23.07 33.10
C GLY A 199 0.41 22.52 32.89
N GLY A 200 0.72 21.28 33.28
CA GLY A 200 1.98 20.60 33.00
C GLY A 200 2.09 20.01 31.59
N THR A 201 3.19 19.33 31.29
CA THR A 201 3.41 18.63 30.01
C THR A 201 3.78 17.17 30.29
N LEU A 202 3.00 16.22 29.77
CA LEU A 202 3.37 14.81 29.72
C LEU A 202 4.51 14.63 28.73
N SER A 203 5.54 13.92 29.14
CA SER A 203 6.64 13.50 28.28
C SER A 203 6.92 12.01 28.50
N ILE A 204 6.72 11.21 27.46
CA ILE A 204 7.09 9.79 27.42
C ILE A 204 8.06 9.63 26.25
N ASP A 205 9.21 9.01 26.47
CA ASP A 205 10.25 8.89 25.45
C ASP A 205 10.92 7.52 25.58
N THR A 206 10.85 6.72 24.51
CA THR A 206 11.48 5.39 24.42
C THR A 206 12.95 5.49 23.98
N LYS A 207 13.49 6.71 23.90
CA LYS A 207 14.85 7.02 23.43
C LYS A 207 15.14 6.49 22.02
N GLY A 208 14.10 6.32 21.22
CA GLY A 208 14.22 5.78 19.87
C GLY A 208 14.61 4.31 19.87
N PHE A 209 14.13 3.52 20.83
CA PHE A 209 14.30 2.06 20.81
C PHE A 209 12.99 1.30 20.71
N GLY A 210 11.82 1.94 20.68
CA GLY A 210 10.60 1.25 20.28
C GLY A 210 9.36 2.08 20.54
N THR A 211 8.22 1.46 20.85
CA THR A 211 6.91 2.14 20.78
C THR A 211 6.19 2.19 22.11
N ILE A 212 5.36 3.21 22.32
CA ILE A 212 4.54 3.37 23.53
C ILE A 212 3.19 2.66 23.32
N THR A 213 2.74 1.89 24.31
CA THR A 213 1.40 1.27 24.34
C THR A 213 0.62 1.78 25.53
N ILE A 214 -0.55 2.39 25.28
CA ILE A 214 -1.34 3.00 26.35
C ILE A 214 -2.37 1.99 26.88
N LEU A 215 -2.31 1.72 28.18
CA LEU A 215 -3.20 0.79 28.87
C LEU A 215 -4.39 1.51 29.52
N GLY A 216 -4.16 2.71 30.04
CA GLY A 216 -5.19 3.51 30.71
C GLY A 216 -4.78 4.98 30.78
N ALA A 217 -5.75 5.89 30.82
CA ALA A 217 -5.49 7.28 31.14
C ALA A 217 -6.70 7.94 31.80
N ASN A 218 -6.47 8.87 32.73
CA ASN A 218 -7.50 9.65 33.39
C ASN A 218 -7.01 11.10 33.63
N TYR A 219 -7.63 12.07 32.97
CA TYR A 219 -7.50 13.50 33.29
C TYR A 219 -8.66 13.90 34.20
N GLY A 220 -8.36 14.09 35.48
CA GLY A 220 -9.35 14.32 36.53
C GLY A 220 -8.69 14.35 37.90
N ARG A 221 -9.34 13.76 38.91
CA ARG A 221 -8.74 13.55 40.23
C ARG A 221 -9.37 12.32 40.88
N THR A 222 -8.51 11.34 41.17
CA THR A 222 -8.86 10.11 41.90
C THR A 222 -8.04 9.92 43.19
N SER A 223 -7.17 10.89 43.50
CA SER A 223 -6.28 10.87 44.64
C SER A 223 -6.27 12.22 45.35
N SER A 224 -6.29 12.18 46.68
CA SER A 224 -6.25 13.36 47.55
C SER A 224 -4.87 14.00 47.66
N THR A 225 -3.81 13.31 47.26
CA THR A 225 -2.41 13.75 47.46
C THR A 225 -1.72 14.23 46.19
N GLN A 226 -2.26 13.92 45.02
CA GLN A 226 -1.63 14.28 43.74
C GLN A 226 -2.00 15.73 43.36
N CYS A 227 -1.00 16.52 42.98
CA CYS A 227 -1.17 17.90 42.50
C CYS A 227 -1.93 18.79 43.49
N GLY A 228 -1.45 18.84 44.73
CA GLY A 228 -1.98 19.65 45.82
C GLY A 228 -3.06 18.95 46.67
N SER A 229 -3.25 19.47 47.88
CA SER A 229 -4.15 18.91 48.90
C SER A 229 -5.15 19.97 49.37
N ASN A 230 -6.44 19.78 49.08
CA ASN A 230 -7.51 20.64 49.58
C ASN A 230 -8.73 19.76 49.90
N ALA A 231 -9.29 19.90 51.10
CA ALA A 231 -10.44 19.12 51.55
C ALA A 231 -11.70 19.33 50.69
N ARG A 232 -11.77 20.42 49.92
CA ARG A 232 -12.89 20.72 49.01
C ARG A 232 -12.76 20.07 47.63
N TYR A 233 -11.62 19.43 47.31
CA TYR A 233 -11.40 18.81 46.01
C TYR A 233 -12.18 17.50 45.87
N ASN A 234 -12.81 17.33 44.71
CA ASN A 234 -13.53 16.11 44.39
C ASN A 234 -12.55 15.01 43.95
N ASN A 235 -12.37 13.98 44.79
CA ASN A 235 -11.55 12.81 44.49
C ASN A 235 -12.29 11.72 43.67
N ASN A 236 -13.54 11.95 43.29
CA ASN A 236 -14.33 11.08 42.42
C ASN A 236 -14.46 11.65 41.00
N CYS A 237 -13.47 12.43 40.56
CA CYS A 237 -13.46 13.05 39.24
C CYS A 237 -12.76 12.13 38.23
N ASN A 238 -13.54 11.25 37.60
CA ASN A 238 -13.06 10.28 36.62
C ASN A 238 -13.53 10.65 35.19
N ASN A 239 -12.58 10.79 34.27
CA ASN A 239 -12.80 11.03 32.84
C ASN A 239 -12.05 10.00 31.98
N GLN A 240 -11.93 8.75 32.45
CA GLN A 240 -11.04 7.74 31.89
C GLN A 240 -11.36 7.40 30.42
N GLN A 241 -12.63 7.29 30.03
CA GLN A 241 -12.98 6.94 28.65
C GLN A 241 -12.47 7.97 27.64
N LYS A 242 -12.72 9.26 27.90
CA LYS A 242 -12.30 10.35 27.02
C LYS A 242 -10.79 10.57 27.09
N SER A 243 -10.22 10.50 28.29
CA SER A 243 -8.78 10.66 28.52
C SER A 243 -7.96 9.57 27.82
N LEU A 244 -8.41 8.31 27.91
CA LEU A 244 -7.80 7.18 27.23
C LEU A 244 -7.83 7.37 25.71
N GLN A 245 -8.95 7.82 25.15
CA GLN A 245 -9.05 8.08 23.71
C GLN A 245 -8.09 9.18 23.25
N VAL A 246 -8.01 10.29 23.99
CA VAL A 246 -7.10 11.41 23.66
C VAL A 246 -5.64 10.95 23.75
N ILE A 247 -5.24 10.33 24.86
CA ILE A 247 -3.85 9.89 25.03
C ILE A 247 -3.46 8.79 24.05
N LYS A 248 -4.36 7.84 23.73
CA LYS A 248 -4.11 6.87 22.65
C LYS A 248 -3.88 7.57 21.33
N SER A 249 -4.72 8.54 20.97
CA SER A 249 -4.57 9.26 19.70
C SER A 249 -3.27 10.05 19.57
N LEU A 250 -2.65 10.43 20.69
CA LEU A 250 -1.44 11.26 20.73
C LEU A 250 -0.16 10.43 20.93
N CYS A 251 -0.22 9.37 21.73
CA CYS A 251 0.95 8.64 22.22
C CYS A 251 1.04 7.18 21.75
N GLU A 252 -0.06 6.54 21.33
CA GLU A 252 -0.03 5.12 20.95
C GLU A 252 0.90 4.90 19.74
N SER A 253 1.72 3.85 19.82
CA SER A 253 2.71 3.46 18.82
C SER A 253 3.78 4.52 18.48
N GLN A 254 3.89 5.59 19.26
CA GLN A 254 4.92 6.62 19.10
C GLN A 254 6.23 6.20 19.79
N THR A 255 7.37 6.66 19.30
CA THR A 255 8.66 6.54 19.99
C THR A 255 8.83 7.60 21.08
N SER A 256 8.14 8.72 20.95
CA SER A 256 8.08 9.77 21.97
C SER A 256 6.75 10.49 21.88
N CYS A 257 6.17 10.87 23.01
CA CYS A 257 4.94 11.63 23.10
C CYS A 257 5.11 12.82 24.02
N SER A 258 4.62 13.99 23.58
CA SER A 258 4.56 15.20 24.40
C SER A 258 3.15 15.79 24.35
N VAL A 259 2.49 15.92 25.50
CA VAL A 259 1.09 16.40 25.58
C VAL A 259 0.97 17.47 26.64
N LYS A 260 0.51 18.66 26.25
CA LYS A 260 0.15 19.72 27.21
C LYS A 260 -1.13 19.30 27.93
N VAL A 261 -1.08 19.24 29.26
CA VAL A 261 -2.22 18.82 30.08
C VAL A 261 -3.11 20.03 30.35
N SER A 262 -4.30 20.04 29.75
CA SER A 262 -5.31 21.09 29.95
C SER A 262 -6.71 20.60 29.60
N SER A 263 -7.73 21.24 30.18
CA SER A 263 -9.13 20.94 29.92
C SER A 263 -9.52 21.08 28.44
N SER A 264 -8.88 21.99 27.70
CA SER A 264 -9.07 22.13 26.24
C SER A 264 -8.66 20.88 25.47
N VAL A 265 -7.58 20.21 25.87
CA VAL A 265 -7.07 18.99 25.21
C VAL A 265 -7.97 17.79 25.49
N PHE A 266 -8.53 17.71 26.70
CA PHE A 266 -9.41 16.60 27.12
C PHE A 266 -10.91 16.87 26.88
N GLY A 267 -11.24 17.95 26.17
CA GLY A 267 -12.59 18.27 25.70
C GLY A 267 -13.54 18.73 26.81
N GLY A 268 -13.06 19.60 27.69
CA GLY A 268 -13.81 20.22 28.77
C GLY A 268 -13.21 19.97 30.14
N ASP A 269 -13.65 20.74 31.14
CA ASP A 269 -13.29 20.52 32.53
C ASP A 269 -14.21 19.45 33.14
N PRO A 270 -13.70 18.26 33.51
CA PRO A 270 -14.51 17.20 34.11
C PRO A 270 -14.95 17.48 35.56
N CYS A 271 -14.31 18.42 36.25
CA CYS A 271 -14.63 18.81 37.63
C CYS A 271 -14.16 20.23 37.93
N VAL A 272 -15.02 21.20 37.59
CA VAL A 272 -14.78 22.63 37.82
C VAL A 272 -14.52 22.90 39.31
N GLY A 273 -13.52 23.74 39.59
CA GLY A 273 -13.10 24.07 40.97
C GLY A 273 -12.24 23.01 41.66
N THR A 274 -11.99 21.87 41.02
CA THR A 274 -11.06 20.85 41.50
C THR A 274 -9.75 20.90 40.71
N ALA A 275 -8.61 20.88 41.42
CA ALA A 275 -7.29 20.80 40.79
C ALA A 275 -7.11 19.41 40.15
N LYS A 276 -6.88 19.35 38.84
CA LYS A 276 -6.82 18.07 38.11
C LYS A 276 -5.39 17.61 37.86
N TYR A 277 -5.26 16.34 37.51
CA TYR A 277 -4.04 15.76 36.97
C TYR A 277 -4.39 14.71 35.93
N LEU A 278 -3.47 14.50 34.99
CA LEU A 278 -3.46 13.38 34.08
C LEU A 278 -2.66 12.24 34.71
N GLU A 279 -3.27 11.06 34.82
CA GLU A 279 -2.59 9.80 35.08
C GLU A 279 -2.63 8.93 33.82
N VAL A 280 -1.51 8.34 33.41
CA VAL A 280 -1.40 7.46 32.24
C VAL A 280 -0.68 6.19 32.64
N ASN A 281 -1.33 5.04 32.43
CA ASN A 281 -0.75 3.72 32.54
C ASN A 281 -0.33 3.26 31.15
N TYR A 282 0.94 2.90 30.97
CA TYR A 282 1.48 2.53 29.66
C TYR A 282 2.58 1.48 29.79
N THR A 283 2.85 0.76 28.70
CA THR A 283 4.07 -0.02 28.51
C THR A 283 4.85 0.56 27.35
N THR A 284 6.13 0.20 27.25
CA THR A 284 6.95 0.52 26.10
C THR A 284 7.48 -0.77 25.52
N SER A 285 7.49 -0.89 24.20
CA SER A 285 8.25 -1.92 23.52
C SER A 285 9.63 -1.39 23.19
N THR A 286 10.65 -2.24 23.31
CA THR A 286 12.04 -1.93 22.95
C THR A 286 12.58 -2.98 21.99
N VAL A 287 13.17 -2.54 20.90
CA VAL A 287 14.04 -3.29 20.00
C VAL A 287 15.45 -2.94 20.42
N SER A 288 16.22 -3.95 20.83
CA SER A 288 17.66 -3.78 21.05
C SER A 288 18.33 -3.66 19.67
N ILE A 289 18.46 -2.42 19.20
CA ILE A 289 19.17 -2.12 17.95
C ILE A 289 20.63 -2.55 18.07
N GLY A 290 21.22 -2.39 19.26
CA GLY A 290 22.54 -2.90 19.58
C GLY A 290 22.66 -4.39 19.27
N THR A 291 21.76 -5.23 19.81
CA THR A 291 21.78 -6.67 19.52
C THR A 291 21.68 -6.96 18.02
N LEU A 292 20.87 -6.19 17.29
CA LEU A 292 20.70 -6.35 15.85
C LEU A 292 21.97 -6.03 15.03
N VAL A 293 22.83 -5.15 15.54
CA VAL A 293 24.10 -4.76 14.91
C VAL A 293 25.34 -5.30 15.63
N GLY A 294 25.17 -6.21 16.61
CA GLY A 294 26.27 -6.81 17.38
C GLY A 294 26.98 -5.84 18.34
N LEU A 295 26.27 -4.86 18.90
CA LEU A 295 26.76 -3.84 19.84
C LEU A 295 25.91 -3.81 21.13
N SER A 296 26.41 -3.16 22.19
CA SER A 296 25.53 -2.75 23.29
C SER A 296 24.60 -1.62 22.81
N ASP A 297 23.39 -1.48 23.38
CA ASP A 297 22.49 -0.38 23.00
C ASP A 297 23.10 1.01 23.29
N THR A 298 24.00 1.10 24.27
CA THR A 298 24.76 2.34 24.56
C THR A 298 25.76 2.65 23.45
N ASP A 299 26.54 1.65 23.01
CA ASP A 299 27.50 1.83 21.91
C ASP A 299 26.80 2.07 20.58
N ALA A 300 25.68 1.38 20.36
CA ALA A 300 24.82 1.59 19.22
C ALA A 300 24.32 3.04 19.17
N THR A 301 23.77 3.54 20.29
CA THR A 301 23.33 4.94 20.44
C THR A 301 24.45 5.93 20.14
N ASN A 302 25.62 5.74 20.77
CA ASN A 302 26.77 6.63 20.61
C ASN A 302 27.29 6.68 19.17
N ARG A 303 27.12 5.58 18.41
CA ARG A 303 27.45 5.47 16.99
C ARG A 303 26.31 5.89 16.06
N GLY A 304 25.17 6.32 16.62
CA GLY A 304 24.00 6.79 15.87
C GLY A 304 23.09 5.69 15.35
N TYR A 305 23.28 4.43 15.77
CA TYR A 305 22.35 3.32 15.53
C TYR A 305 21.16 3.43 16.50
N VAL A 306 20.24 4.33 16.16
CA VAL A 306 19.01 4.60 16.91
C VAL A 306 17.81 4.46 15.99
N PHE A 307 16.69 3.96 16.51
CA PHE A 307 15.42 3.93 15.79
C PHE A 307 14.78 5.32 15.84
N LYS A 308 15.24 6.22 14.95
CA LYS A 308 14.69 7.56 14.78
C LYS A 308 14.27 7.79 13.33
N ASN A 309 13.23 8.59 13.13
CA ASN A 309 12.87 9.05 11.80
C ASN A 309 13.96 9.98 11.24
N ASN A 310 14.27 9.81 9.95
CA ASN A 310 15.24 10.54 9.15
C ASN A 310 16.60 10.62 9.84
N PRO A 311 17.24 9.47 10.13
CA PRO A 311 18.43 9.48 10.94
C PRO A 311 19.57 10.17 10.20
N VAL A 312 20.09 11.24 10.80
CA VAL A 312 21.42 11.74 10.49
C VAL A 312 22.41 10.89 11.28
N ILE A 313 23.29 10.21 10.56
CA ILE A 313 24.36 9.38 11.11
C ILE A 313 25.71 10.04 10.83
N GLN A 314 26.61 9.97 11.81
CA GLN A 314 27.99 10.44 11.70
C GLN A 314 28.92 9.22 11.70
N PRO A 315 29.12 8.54 10.56
CA PRO A 315 29.92 7.32 10.52
C PRO A 315 31.42 7.59 10.75
N LEU A 316 31.88 8.83 10.52
CA LEU A 316 33.28 9.23 10.61
C LEU A 316 33.39 10.51 11.46
N LYS A 317 34.14 10.45 12.57
CA LYS A 317 34.57 11.65 13.32
C LYS A 317 36.05 11.87 13.06
N THR A 318 36.38 13.02 12.50
CA THR A 318 37.73 13.40 12.09
C THR A 318 38.40 14.35 13.08
N GLY A 319 37.63 14.90 14.04
CA GLY A 319 38.11 15.91 14.98
C GLY A 319 38.14 17.33 14.39
N ASN A 320 37.78 17.48 13.12
CA ASN A 320 37.55 18.78 12.47
C ASN A 320 36.04 19.04 12.39
N PRO A 321 35.51 20.01 13.16
CA PRO A 321 34.06 20.25 13.23
C PRO A 321 33.41 20.56 11.88
N THR A 322 34.12 21.30 11.01
CA THR A 322 33.62 21.70 9.69
C THR A 322 33.58 20.51 8.71
N LEU A 323 34.53 19.59 8.82
CA LEU A 323 34.57 18.40 7.99
C LEU A 323 33.54 17.36 8.49
N ASP A 324 33.42 17.24 9.81
CA ASP A 324 32.47 16.33 10.46
C ASP A 324 31.02 16.71 10.09
N GLU A 325 30.67 18.00 10.09
CA GLU A 325 29.36 18.49 9.64
C GLU A 325 29.04 18.08 8.19
N LYS A 326 30.04 18.14 7.29
CA LYS A 326 29.88 17.78 5.87
C LYS A 326 29.83 16.28 5.60
N LEU A 327 30.28 15.45 6.54
CA LEU A 327 30.31 13.99 6.43
C LEU A 327 29.10 13.30 7.09
N GLN A 328 28.10 14.07 7.50
CA GLN A 328 26.82 13.57 7.96
C GLN A 328 26.09 12.85 6.82
N LEU A 329 25.79 11.57 7.03
CA LEU A 329 24.94 10.81 6.11
C LEU A 329 23.50 10.86 6.59
N ARG A 330 22.58 10.96 5.64
CA ARG A 330 21.14 10.81 5.85
C ARG A 330 20.60 9.86 4.81
N LEU A 331 19.51 9.18 5.13
CA LEU A 331 18.79 8.43 4.12
C LEU A 331 18.34 9.40 3.03
N ALA A 332 18.51 9.02 1.76
CA ALA A 332 17.94 9.73 0.61
C ALA A 332 16.41 9.53 0.50
N ILE A 333 15.78 9.18 1.62
CA ILE A 333 14.38 8.84 1.77
C ILE A 333 13.90 9.56 3.02
N ASN A 334 12.82 10.33 2.90
CA ASN A 334 12.19 10.94 4.05
C ASN A 334 11.45 9.86 4.84
N THR A 335 11.98 9.42 5.98
CA THR A 335 11.33 8.34 6.74
C THR A 335 9.97 8.76 7.33
N ALA A 336 9.70 10.07 7.41
CA ALA A 336 8.36 10.60 7.71
C ALA A 336 7.29 10.12 6.70
N GLN A 337 7.72 9.76 5.48
CA GLN A 337 6.88 9.24 4.41
C GLN A 337 6.97 7.71 4.25
N TYR A 338 7.92 7.06 4.94
CA TYR A 338 8.21 5.63 4.76
C TYR A 338 7.21 4.72 5.48
N GLY A 339 6.50 5.23 6.50
CA GLY A 339 5.50 4.48 7.27
C GLY A 339 4.10 5.09 7.31
N ARG A 340 3.77 6.05 6.42
CA ARG A 340 2.47 6.75 6.49
C ARG A 340 1.46 6.38 5.43
N THR A 341 1.82 5.49 4.53
CA THR A 341 1.05 5.28 3.32
C THR A 341 0.37 3.92 3.36
N PHE A 342 -0.79 3.88 4.01
CA PHE A 342 -1.85 3.02 3.51
C PHE A 342 -2.19 3.52 2.11
N GLN A 343 -1.67 2.84 1.09
CA GLN A 343 -2.12 3.01 -0.28
C GLN A 343 -3.08 1.86 -0.57
N ASP A 344 -4.37 2.16 -0.52
CA ASP A 344 -5.35 1.32 -1.18
C ASP A 344 -5.21 1.58 -2.69
N ARG A 345 -5.09 0.52 -3.48
CA ARG A 345 -5.08 0.57 -4.94
C ARG A 345 -6.27 -0.23 -5.44
N SER A 346 -7.32 0.49 -5.80
CA SER A 346 -8.55 -0.08 -6.31
C SER A 346 -8.52 -0.15 -7.84
N HIS A 347 -8.83 -1.31 -8.42
CA HIS A 347 -8.87 -1.56 -9.86
C HIS A 347 -10.23 -2.13 -10.23
N ARG A 348 -10.82 -1.64 -11.33
CA ARG A 348 -12.04 -2.22 -11.90
C ARG A 348 -11.66 -3.14 -13.05
N PHE A 349 -12.23 -4.34 -13.06
CA PHE A 349 -12.02 -5.31 -14.13
C PHE A 349 -13.29 -6.10 -14.37
N ALA A 350 -13.35 -6.79 -15.50
CA ALA A 350 -14.45 -7.68 -15.85
C ALA A 350 -14.00 -9.14 -15.77
N ILE A 351 -14.80 -9.99 -15.14
CA ILE A 351 -14.66 -11.45 -15.21
C ILE A 351 -15.66 -11.95 -16.24
N ARG A 352 -15.19 -12.73 -17.21
CA ARG A 352 -16.01 -13.25 -18.31
C ARG A 352 -16.01 -14.77 -18.33
N PRO A 353 -17.12 -15.41 -18.75
CA PRO A 353 -17.12 -16.83 -19.04
C PRO A 353 -16.03 -17.19 -20.02
N ARG A 354 -15.32 -18.28 -19.74
CA ARG A 354 -14.31 -18.83 -20.63
C ARG A 354 -14.98 -19.27 -21.95
N PRO A 355 -14.50 -18.82 -23.12
CA PRO A 355 -15.02 -19.30 -24.41
C PRO A 355 -14.92 -20.82 -24.52
N ALA A 356 -15.96 -21.45 -25.06
CA ALA A 356 -16.04 -22.92 -25.16
C ALA A 356 -14.86 -23.53 -25.94
N GLU A 357 -14.38 -22.84 -26.97
CA GLU A 357 -13.22 -23.22 -27.79
C GLU A 357 -11.89 -23.28 -27.00
N TYR A 358 -11.79 -22.60 -25.86
CA TYR A 358 -10.59 -22.54 -25.01
C TYR A 358 -10.80 -23.18 -23.63
N LYS A 359 -11.77 -24.09 -23.51
CA LYS A 359 -12.11 -24.76 -22.24
C LYS A 359 -10.88 -25.36 -21.54
N ASN A 360 -9.98 -25.98 -22.31
CA ASN A 360 -8.81 -26.71 -21.81
C ASN A 360 -7.47 -25.99 -22.06
N SER A 361 -7.48 -24.77 -22.58
CA SER A 361 -6.25 -24.02 -22.87
C SER A 361 -5.87 -23.10 -21.72
N ASN A 362 -4.58 -22.86 -21.51
CA ASN A 362 -4.15 -21.75 -20.66
C ASN A 362 -4.31 -20.44 -21.43
N ILE A 363 -4.96 -19.45 -20.80
CA ILE A 363 -5.15 -18.12 -21.38
C ILE A 363 -4.22 -17.15 -20.64
N TYR A 364 -3.27 -16.58 -21.37
CA TYR A 364 -2.29 -15.63 -20.83
C TYR A 364 -2.69 -14.22 -21.22
N ASN A 365 -2.92 -13.38 -20.22
CA ASN A 365 -3.19 -11.97 -20.43
C ASN A 365 -1.89 -11.19 -20.61
N LEU A 366 -1.74 -10.50 -21.73
CA LEU A 366 -0.71 -9.48 -21.93
C LEU A 366 -1.34 -8.11 -21.74
N ASN A 367 -0.95 -7.43 -20.66
CA ASN A 367 -1.44 -6.12 -20.27
C ASN A 367 -0.34 -5.07 -20.27
N VAL A 368 -0.75 -3.82 -20.03
CA VAL A 368 0.14 -2.71 -19.70
C VAL A 368 0.10 -2.48 -18.19
N ARG A 369 1.28 -2.23 -17.60
CA ARG A 369 1.45 -1.73 -16.22
C ARG A 369 1.97 -0.30 -16.25
N GLY A 370 1.66 0.47 -15.23
CA GLY A 370 2.06 1.88 -15.12
C GLY A 370 1.04 2.85 -15.75
N LYS A 371 1.28 4.16 -15.57
CA LYS A 371 0.43 5.25 -16.08
C LYS A 371 1.25 6.52 -16.36
N ARG A 372 0.80 7.35 -17.32
CA ARG A 372 1.44 8.62 -17.70
C ARG A 372 1.08 9.66 -16.67
N GLY A 373 2.11 10.27 -16.11
CA GLY A 373 1.94 11.40 -15.21
C GLY A 373 3.23 12.21 -15.10
N ASN A 374 3.14 13.33 -14.40
CA ASN A 374 4.32 14.09 -14.01
C ASN A 374 5.21 13.21 -13.11
N ILE A 375 6.50 13.10 -13.44
CA ILE A 375 7.47 12.24 -12.75
C ILE A 375 7.50 12.49 -11.23
N VAL A 376 7.34 13.73 -10.78
CA VAL A 376 7.34 14.07 -9.34
C VAL A 376 6.11 13.51 -8.62
N GLN A 377 5.01 13.31 -9.34
CA GLN A 377 3.70 12.93 -8.77
C GLN A 377 3.39 11.45 -8.94
N VAL A 378 3.99 10.79 -9.93
CA VAL A 378 3.82 9.35 -10.16
C VAL A 378 4.97 8.53 -9.61
N TYR A 379 6.13 9.10 -9.26
CA TYR A 379 7.23 8.35 -8.67
C TYR A 379 6.83 7.62 -7.37
N PRO A 380 7.20 6.34 -7.17
CA PRO A 380 8.07 5.49 -8.02
C PRO A 380 7.31 4.63 -9.05
N ALA A 381 6.09 5.00 -9.46
CA ALA A 381 5.33 4.24 -10.44
C ALA A 381 6.11 4.10 -11.76
N VAL A 382 6.00 2.90 -12.34
CA VAL A 382 6.65 2.51 -13.58
C VAL A 382 6.14 3.38 -14.73
N GLU A 383 7.06 3.97 -15.49
CA GLU A 383 6.76 4.52 -16.82
C GLU A 383 6.42 3.35 -17.75
N TYR A 384 5.21 3.36 -18.34
CA TYR A 384 4.51 2.23 -18.98
C TYR A 384 5.37 1.05 -19.45
N ASP A 385 5.06 -0.13 -18.92
CA ASP A 385 5.70 -1.37 -19.34
C ASP A 385 4.65 -2.43 -19.63
N PHE A 386 5.03 -3.52 -20.29
CA PHE A 386 4.13 -4.64 -20.51
C PHE A 386 4.29 -5.68 -19.40
N VAL A 387 3.18 -6.30 -19.04
CA VAL A 387 3.16 -7.40 -18.07
C VAL A 387 2.37 -8.57 -18.66
N PRO A 388 2.99 -9.76 -18.79
CA PRO A 388 4.41 -10.05 -18.58
C PRO A 388 5.32 -9.45 -19.68
N SER A 389 6.49 -8.93 -19.30
CA SER A 389 7.48 -8.41 -20.26
C SER A 389 8.22 -9.52 -21.02
N ARG A 390 8.26 -10.74 -20.47
CA ARG A 390 8.73 -11.94 -21.15
C ARG A 390 7.68 -13.03 -21.00
N LEU A 391 7.18 -13.52 -22.11
CA LEU A 391 6.12 -14.52 -22.15
C LEU A 391 6.57 -15.68 -23.02
N THR A 392 6.60 -16.89 -22.45
CA THR A 392 6.90 -18.13 -23.20
C THR A 392 5.67 -19.01 -23.14
N LEU A 393 5.17 -19.40 -24.30
CA LEU A 393 3.87 -20.06 -24.51
C LEU A 393 4.06 -21.30 -25.38
N SER A 394 3.19 -22.28 -25.21
CA SER A 394 3.02 -23.39 -26.15
C SER A 394 2.05 -22.98 -27.27
N ALA A 395 2.17 -23.59 -28.45
CA ALA A 395 1.21 -23.40 -29.55
C ALA A 395 -0.23 -23.89 -29.21
N SER A 396 -0.44 -24.64 -28.11
CA SER A 396 -1.79 -24.93 -27.55
C SER A 396 -2.35 -23.83 -26.65
N ASP A 397 -1.51 -22.91 -26.20
CA ASP A 397 -1.92 -21.82 -25.32
C ASP A 397 -2.62 -20.72 -26.13
N VAL A 398 -3.26 -19.84 -25.39
CA VAL A 398 -4.04 -18.72 -25.91
C VAL A 398 -3.49 -17.44 -25.30
N ILE A 399 -3.29 -16.43 -26.13
CA ILE A 399 -2.91 -15.09 -25.65
C ILE A 399 -4.10 -14.15 -25.74
N HIS A 400 -4.31 -13.35 -24.70
CA HIS A 400 -5.30 -12.28 -24.68
C HIS A 400 -4.59 -10.95 -24.47
N ILE A 401 -4.49 -10.16 -25.54
CA ILE A 401 -3.82 -8.86 -25.51
C ILE A 401 -4.88 -7.79 -25.28
N GLN A 402 -4.79 -7.07 -24.16
CA GLN A 402 -5.74 -6.01 -23.81
C GLN A 402 -5.11 -4.97 -22.88
N TRP A 403 -5.65 -3.75 -22.88
CA TRP A 403 -5.36 -2.72 -21.87
C TRP A 403 -6.38 -1.59 -21.91
N THR A 404 -6.42 -0.83 -20.82
CA THR A 404 -7.18 0.42 -20.71
C THR A 404 -6.22 1.58 -20.48
N GLY A 405 -6.55 2.73 -21.07
CA GLY A 405 -5.98 4.04 -20.80
C GLY A 405 -7.09 5.04 -20.47
N SER A 406 -6.76 6.33 -20.43
CA SER A 406 -7.67 7.39 -20.01
C SER A 406 -7.58 8.65 -20.88
N ASN A 407 -8.73 9.24 -21.18
CA ASN A 407 -8.81 10.63 -21.65
C ASN A 407 -9.19 11.60 -20.52
N THR A 408 -9.55 11.08 -19.35
CA THR A 408 -10.02 11.86 -18.21
C THR A 408 -8.84 12.53 -17.53
N ASN A 409 -8.71 13.85 -17.76
CA ASN A 409 -7.77 14.73 -17.08
C ASN A 409 -8.50 16.01 -16.61
N PRO A 410 -9.34 15.92 -15.58
CA PRO A 410 -10.05 17.09 -15.06
C PRO A 410 -9.02 18.06 -14.47
N ASN A 411 -9.06 19.33 -14.90
CA ASN A 411 -8.29 20.46 -14.36
C ASN A 411 -6.76 20.31 -14.35
N ASP A 412 -6.17 19.57 -15.29
CA ASP A 412 -4.71 19.29 -15.31
C ASP A 412 -4.18 18.81 -13.96
N ASN A 413 -4.99 18.02 -13.27
CA ASN A 413 -4.73 17.59 -11.91
C ASN A 413 -3.44 16.76 -11.82
N ALA A 414 -2.74 16.96 -10.70
CA ALA A 414 -1.54 16.25 -10.32
C ALA A 414 -1.66 14.73 -10.56
N GLY A 415 -0.72 14.17 -11.33
CA GLY A 415 -0.62 12.74 -11.63
C GLY A 415 -1.22 12.33 -12.97
N GLN A 416 -2.22 12.99 -13.55
CA GLN A 416 -2.96 12.46 -14.72
C GLN A 416 -2.22 12.57 -16.07
N GLY A 417 -1.01 13.12 -16.09
CA GLY A 417 -0.27 13.40 -17.32
C GLY A 417 -0.98 14.46 -18.16
N THR A 418 -0.51 14.70 -19.38
CA THR A 418 -1.21 15.61 -20.30
C THR A 418 -2.50 14.96 -20.80
N ALA A 419 -3.57 15.75 -20.97
CA ALA A 419 -4.85 15.25 -21.47
C ALA A 419 -4.69 14.44 -22.77
N GLY A 420 -5.34 13.27 -22.85
CA GLY A 420 -5.29 12.38 -24.02
C GLY A 420 -3.98 11.60 -24.21
N THR A 421 -3.01 11.75 -23.30
CA THR A 421 -1.70 11.08 -23.44
C THR A 421 -1.62 9.70 -22.78
N ASP A 422 -2.54 9.37 -21.86
CA ASP A 422 -2.65 8.05 -21.22
C ASP A 422 -3.28 7.01 -22.16
N ARG A 423 -2.50 6.58 -23.15
CA ARG A 423 -2.87 5.52 -24.11
C ARG A 423 -1.64 4.75 -24.51
N SER A 424 -1.84 3.47 -24.79
CA SER A 424 -0.78 2.51 -25.12
C SER A 424 -1.05 1.84 -26.45
N ASN A 425 0.03 1.40 -27.10
CA ASN A 425 -0.01 0.58 -28.29
C ASN A 425 1.13 -0.44 -28.27
N ILE A 426 1.06 -1.39 -29.20
CA ILE A 426 2.07 -2.42 -29.39
C ILE A 426 2.52 -2.39 -30.85
N ILE A 427 3.83 -2.41 -31.08
CA ILE A 427 4.42 -2.56 -32.41
C ILE A 427 5.44 -3.70 -32.36
N LEU A 428 5.31 -4.61 -33.33
CA LEU A 428 6.28 -5.69 -33.54
C LEU A 428 7.58 -5.13 -34.09
N LEU A 429 8.69 -5.62 -33.55
CA LEU A 429 10.02 -5.28 -34.01
C LEU A 429 10.51 -6.41 -34.92
N LYS A 430 11.02 -6.03 -36.10
CA LYS A 430 11.62 -6.97 -37.06
C LYS A 430 12.76 -7.77 -36.42
N ASP A 431 13.60 -7.08 -35.63
CA ASP A 431 14.76 -7.65 -34.95
C ASP A 431 14.94 -6.99 -33.57
N LYS A 432 15.74 -7.61 -32.69
CA LYS A 432 16.17 -7.07 -31.39
C LYS A 432 17.23 -5.95 -31.55
N ASN A 433 16.93 -4.93 -32.35
CA ASN A 433 17.93 -3.98 -32.86
C ASN A 433 17.82 -2.55 -32.30
N TYR A 434 16.96 -2.29 -31.31
CA TYR A 434 16.85 -0.95 -30.72
C TYR A 434 17.57 -0.88 -29.36
N PRO A 435 18.84 -0.44 -29.32
CA PRO A 435 19.47 0.02 -28.09
C PRO A 435 18.79 1.31 -27.60
N GLU A 436 18.89 1.58 -26.29
CA GLU A 436 18.37 2.79 -25.64
C GLU A 436 18.83 4.07 -26.38
N GLY A 437 17.89 4.83 -26.96
CA GLY A 437 18.12 6.25 -27.30
C GLY A 437 17.66 6.78 -28.68
N ASN A 438 17.08 7.99 -28.64
CA ASN A 438 17.12 9.12 -29.60
C ASN A 438 16.54 9.06 -31.03
N GLY A 439 15.81 8.03 -31.45
CA GLY A 439 15.17 8.08 -32.80
C GLY A 439 13.77 8.68 -32.80
N VAL A 440 13.55 9.98 -33.04
CA VAL A 440 12.19 10.60 -33.11
C VAL A 440 11.28 9.85 -34.08
N SER A 441 10.15 9.30 -33.59
CA SER A 441 9.10 8.77 -34.46
C SER A 441 8.15 9.93 -34.72
N SER A 442 8.36 10.61 -35.84
CA SER A 442 7.53 11.75 -36.27
C SER A 442 6.20 11.33 -36.89
N ASP A 443 5.85 10.04 -36.87
CA ASP A 443 4.58 9.55 -37.44
C ASP A 443 3.42 9.77 -36.44
N PRO A 444 2.48 10.68 -36.74
CA PRO A 444 1.30 10.92 -35.90
C PRO A 444 0.38 9.70 -35.85
N LEU A 445 0.36 8.85 -36.88
CA LEU A 445 -0.50 7.67 -36.97
C LEU A 445 -0.10 6.62 -35.94
N LEU A 446 1.20 6.46 -35.69
CA LEU A 446 1.71 5.56 -34.65
C LEU A 446 1.38 6.05 -33.24
N ASN A 447 0.91 7.29 -33.09
CA ASN A 447 0.46 7.84 -31.83
C ASN A 447 -1.07 7.91 -31.72
N ASP A 448 -1.86 7.60 -32.75
CA ASP A 448 -3.33 7.64 -32.69
C ASP A 448 -3.92 6.33 -32.14
N ALA A 449 -3.50 5.96 -30.92
CA ALA A 449 -4.05 4.80 -30.22
C ALA A 449 -5.41 5.13 -29.60
N ALA A 450 -6.33 4.16 -29.59
CA ALA A 450 -7.56 4.24 -28.80
C ALA A 450 -7.27 4.15 -27.29
N LYS A 451 -8.21 4.62 -26.47
CA LYS A 451 -8.12 4.52 -24.99
C LYS A 451 -8.35 3.10 -24.46
N TYR A 452 -8.94 2.22 -25.26
CA TYR A 452 -9.22 0.84 -24.89
C TYR A 452 -8.80 -0.03 -26.06
N PHE A 453 -8.11 -1.13 -25.76
CA PHE A 453 -7.78 -2.14 -26.73
C PHE A 453 -8.08 -3.50 -26.13
N ASP A 454 -8.75 -4.34 -26.90
CA ASP A 454 -9.05 -5.71 -26.55
C ASP A 454 -9.08 -6.54 -27.84
N LEU A 455 -8.07 -7.41 -27.97
CA LEU A 455 -7.95 -8.28 -29.14
C LEU A 455 -8.88 -9.50 -29.06
N GLY A 456 -9.46 -9.76 -27.89
CA GLY A 456 -10.00 -11.05 -27.51
C GLY A 456 -8.89 -12.12 -27.37
N PRO A 457 -9.24 -13.32 -26.88
CA PRO A 457 -8.31 -14.44 -26.84
C PRO A 457 -7.96 -14.93 -28.25
N ARG A 458 -6.67 -15.20 -28.51
CA ARG A 458 -6.16 -15.65 -29.82
C ARG A 458 -5.36 -16.94 -29.67
N SER A 459 -5.69 -17.91 -30.52
CA SER A 459 -4.96 -19.17 -30.63
C SER A 459 -3.56 -18.96 -31.23
N LEU A 460 -2.59 -19.72 -30.73
CA LEU A 460 -1.18 -19.64 -31.13
C LEU A 460 -0.73 -20.79 -32.06
N LYS A 461 -1.67 -21.61 -32.55
CA LYS A 461 -1.37 -22.80 -33.38
C LYS A 461 -0.43 -22.52 -34.56
N ASN A 462 -0.58 -21.36 -35.20
CA ASN A 462 0.19 -20.96 -36.39
C ASN A 462 1.18 -19.83 -36.10
N ALA A 463 1.54 -19.61 -34.82
CA ALA A 463 2.34 -18.48 -34.39
C ALA A 463 3.65 -18.91 -33.72
N VAL A 464 4.20 -20.07 -34.07
CA VAL A 464 5.49 -20.54 -33.54
C VAL A 464 6.60 -19.58 -33.97
N GLY A 465 7.37 -19.09 -33.01
CA GLY A 465 8.41 -18.10 -33.26
C GLY A 465 8.76 -17.24 -32.06
N THR A 466 9.64 -16.27 -32.27
CA THR A 466 9.98 -15.26 -31.27
C THR A 466 9.60 -13.88 -31.80
N TYR A 467 8.81 -13.16 -31.01
CA TYR A 467 8.27 -11.85 -31.35
C TYR A 467 8.77 -10.83 -30.34
N TYR A 468 9.45 -9.80 -30.83
CA TYR A 468 9.91 -8.66 -30.05
C TYR A 468 8.93 -7.51 -30.26
N TYR A 469 8.63 -6.74 -29.21
CA TYR A 469 7.71 -5.63 -29.33
C TYR A 469 8.04 -4.46 -28.41
N MET A 470 7.49 -3.30 -28.74
CA MET A 470 7.59 -2.07 -27.97
C MET A 470 6.29 -1.25 -28.05
N SER A 471 6.19 -0.21 -27.22
CA SER A 471 5.13 0.81 -27.29
C SER A 471 5.72 2.10 -27.87
N THR A 472 5.14 2.64 -28.94
CA THR A 472 5.62 3.94 -29.48
C THR A 472 5.17 5.13 -28.67
N ARG A 473 4.10 4.97 -27.89
CA ARG A 473 3.58 6.01 -27.00
C ARG A 473 4.45 6.22 -25.75
N ASN A 474 5.29 5.24 -25.41
CA ASN A 474 6.21 5.31 -24.27
C ASN A 474 7.60 5.90 -24.61
N ASN A 475 7.71 6.64 -25.74
CA ASN A 475 9.00 7.00 -26.33
C ASN A 475 9.34 8.50 -26.32
N ASN A 476 8.59 9.32 -25.57
CA ASN A 476 8.83 10.78 -25.54
C ASN A 476 9.89 11.23 -24.53
N PHE A 477 10.48 10.31 -23.75
CA PHE A 477 11.47 10.62 -22.70
C PHE A 477 12.75 9.78 -22.82
N SER A 478 13.36 9.77 -24.01
CA SER A 478 14.73 9.25 -24.27
C SER A 478 14.96 7.73 -24.15
N ASN A 479 14.04 6.93 -23.59
CA ASN A 479 14.19 5.47 -23.47
C ASN A 479 13.38 4.66 -24.51
N ARG A 480 13.84 4.67 -25.77
CA ARG A 480 13.30 3.86 -26.88
C ARG A 480 13.86 2.44 -26.87
N SER A 481 13.43 1.64 -25.91
CA SER A 481 13.86 0.24 -25.74
C SER A 481 12.76 -0.75 -26.09
N GLN A 482 13.17 -1.95 -26.53
CA GLN A 482 12.29 -3.13 -26.57
C GLN A 482 11.62 -3.29 -25.20
N LYS A 483 10.29 -3.36 -25.17
CA LYS A 483 9.50 -3.45 -23.92
C LYS A 483 9.12 -4.89 -23.56
N GLY A 484 9.07 -5.79 -24.54
CA GLY A 484 8.85 -7.19 -24.23
C GLY A 484 9.21 -8.18 -25.33
N LYS A 485 9.05 -9.46 -25.01
CA LYS A 485 9.31 -10.61 -25.88
C LYS A 485 8.26 -11.70 -25.65
N ILE A 486 7.67 -12.20 -26.72
CA ILE A 486 6.85 -13.40 -26.74
C ILE A 486 7.63 -14.51 -27.45
N VAL A 487 7.67 -15.70 -26.86
CA VAL A 487 8.19 -16.92 -27.49
C VAL A 487 7.06 -17.92 -27.54
N VAL A 488 6.74 -18.40 -28.73
CA VAL A 488 5.78 -19.47 -28.93
C VAL A 488 6.55 -20.71 -29.37
N LEU A 489 6.48 -21.74 -28.54
CA LEU A 489 7.11 -23.03 -28.79
C LEU A 489 6.15 -23.96 -29.54
N PRO A 490 6.66 -24.85 -30.41
CA PRO A 490 5.84 -25.87 -31.04
C PRO A 490 5.20 -26.78 -29.99
N GLN A 491 4.06 -27.38 -30.33
CA GLN A 491 3.47 -28.45 -29.54
C GLN A 491 4.46 -29.60 -29.43
N ILE A 492 4.89 -29.94 -28.22
CA ILE A 492 5.61 -31.21 -27.99
C ILE A 492 4.55 -32.30 -27.95
N ASN A 493 4.32 -32.96 -29.09
CA ASN A 493 3.70 -34.28 -29.07
C ASN A 493 4.74 -35.20 -28.41
N ASN A 494 4.57 -35.57 -27.15
CA ASN A 494 5.42 -36.60 -26.54
C ASN A 494 5.35 -37.85 -27.43
N PRO A 495 6.47 -38.35 -27.99
CA PRO A 495 6.51 -39.73 -28.43
C PRO A 495 6.35 -40.60 -27.18
N ILE A 496 5.55 -41.65 -27.31
CA ILE A 496 5.42 -42.71 -26.30
C ILE A 496 6.83 -43.18 -25.93
N LEU A 497 7.27 -42.90 -24.70
CA LEU A 497 8.43 -43.60 -24.15
C LEU A 497 7.97 -45.05 -23.87
N PRO A 498 8.68 -46.07 -24.36
CA PRO A 498 8.33 -47.45 -24.07
C PRO A 498 8.40 -47.68 -22.56
N GLN A 499 7.33 -48.28 -22.01
CA GLN A 499 7.26 -48.64 -20.61
C GLN A 499 8.37 -49.63 -20.26
N THR A 500 9.29 -49.22 -19.40
CA THR A 500 10.10 -50.17 -18.62
C THR A 500 9.68 -50.08 -17.17
N ASN A 501 9.08 -51.16 -16.68
CA ASN A 501 8.72 -51.39 -15.29
C ASN A 501 9.95 -51.28 -14.38
N ALA A 502 9.96 -50.30 -13.48
CA ALA A 502 10.73 -50.36 -12.23
C ALA A 502 10.07 -49.40 -11.22
N GLY A 503 9.50 -49.97 -10.16
CA GLY A 503 8.80 -49.21 -9.13
C GLY A 503 9.77 -48.31 -8.33
N VAL A 504 9.45 -47.02 -8.26
CA VAL A 504 9.99 -46.09 -7.26
C VAL A 504 8.89 -45.13 -6.82
N SER A 505 8.75 -45.03 -5.50
CA SER A 505 7.82 -44.24 -4.69
C SER A 505 7.52 -42.81 -5.19
N SER A 506 6.24 -42.43 -5.15
CA SER A 506 5.75 -41.09 -5.47
C SER A 506 5.95 -40.08 -4.34
N GLN A 507 6.92 -39.19 -4.51
CA GLN A 507 6.88 -37.82 -3.98
C GLN A 507 7.16 -36.83 -5.12
N ILE A 508 6.11 -36.19 -5.64
CA ILE A 508 6.24 -35.01 -6.51
C ILE A 508 5.93 -33.79 -5.65
N SER A 509 6.99 -33.18 -5.14
CA SER A 509 6.99 -31.79 -4.72
C SER A 509 6.98 -30.89 -5.97
N GLY A 510 6.32 -29.74 -5.90
CA GLY A 510 6.25 -28.77 -6.98
C GLY A 510 7.65 -28.29 -7.39
N GLY A 511 8.17 -28.85 -8.47
CA GLY A 511 9.49 -28.56 -9.01
C GLY A 511 9.53 -27.25 -9.78
N ASN A 512 10.45 -26.37 -9.37
CA ASN A 512 10.93 -25.23 -10.14
C ASN A 512 11.34 -25.68 -11.55
N ILE A 513 10.65 -25.19 -12.58
CA ILE A 513 11.02 -25.42 -13.98
C ILE A 513 12.03 -24.35 -14.42
N PHE A 514 13.23 -24.33 -13.83
CA PHE A 514 14.40 -23.66 -14.43
C PHE A 514 15.70 -24.36 -13.99
N PRO A 515 16.67 -24.56 -14.90
CA PRO A 515 17.94 -25.20 -14.58
C PRO A 515 18.74 -24.35 -13.59
N GLN A 516 19.38 -24.99 -12.62
CA GLN A 516 20.34 -24.32 -11.75
C GLN A 516 21.51 -23.80 -12.58
N ILE A 517 21.74 -22.50 -12.53
CA ILE A 517 22.88 -21.85 -13.18
C ILE A 517 24.07 -21.96 -12.20
N ASN A 518 24.83 -23.05 -12.32
CA ASN A 518 26.20 -23.09 -11.81
C ASN A 518 27.10 -22.48 -12.89
N GLY A 519 27.45 -21.21 -12.73
CA GLY A 519 28.37 -20.52 -13.62
C GLY A 519 28.41 -19.03 -13.38
N ASP A 520 29.63 -18.50 -13.21
CA ASP A 520 29.92 -17.11 -12.86
C ASP A 520 29.21 -16.09 -13.77
N LEU A 521 28.64 -15.07 -13.14
CA LEU A 521 27.97 -13.95 -13.80
C LEU A 521 28.95 -13.19 -14.74
N PRO A 522 28.56 -12.86 -15.99
CA PRO A 522 29.43 -12.10 -16.89
C PRO A 522 29.69 -10.68 -16.38
N LYS A 523 30.96 -10.30 -16.27
CA LYS A 523 31.40 -8.93 -15.97
C LYS A 523 31.10 -8.02 -17.17
N TYR A 524 30.36 -6.94 -16.97
CA TYR A 524 30.13 -5.90 -17.98
C TYR A 524 31.41 -5.07 -18.20
N SER A 525 31.90 -5.01 -19.44
CA SER A 525 33.05 -4.17 -19.82
C SER A 525 32.62 -2.74 -20.14
N ASN A 526 33.27 -1.77 -19.51
CA ASN A 526 33.18 -0.35 -19.84
C ASN A 526 33.83 -0.06 -21.21
N ARG A 527 33.06 0.40 -22.21
CA ARG A 527 33.58 1.30 -23.28
C ARG A 527 32.47 1.93 -24.10
N ILE A 528 32.49 3.26 -24.14
CA ILE A 528 31.73 4.14 -25.05
C ILE A 528 32.48 4.22 -26.38
N SER A 529 31.77 4.24 -27.51
CA SER A 529 32.31 4.68 -28.81
C SER A 529 31.20 5.33 -29.67
N PRO A 530 31.42 6.53 -30.24
CA PRO A 530 30.41 7.27 -30.99
C PRO A 530 30.66 7.20 -32.51
N LYS A 531 29.74 6.66 -33.32
CA LYS A 531 29.65 7.02 -34.75
C LYS A 531 28.21 7.00 -35.28
N LYS A 532 27.78 8.18 -35.76
CA LYS A 532 26.62 8.43 -36.63
C LYS A 532 26.70 7.58 -37.90
N LYS A 533 25.59 6.97 -38.33
CA LYS A 533 25.28 6.74 -39.75
C LYS A 533 23.77 6.86 -40.01
N GLN A 534 23.41 7.81 -40.87
CA GLN A 534 22.12 7.91 -41.56
C GLN A 534 21.92 6.67 -42.44
N TYR A 535 20.71 6.11 -42.51
CA TYR A 535 20.31 5.25 -43.63
C TYR A 535 18.83 5.42 -44.00
N HIS A 536 18.63 5.39 -45.31
CA HIS A 536 17.48 5.79 -46.11
C HIS A 536 16.21 4.95 -45.89
N GLN A 537 15.05 5.63 -45.83
CA GLN A 537 13.75 5.02 -46.06
C GLN A 537 13.51 4.84 -47.56
N ARG A 538 13.25 3.60 -48.00
CA ARG A 538 12.59 3.35 -49.29
C ARG A 538 11.08 3.41 -49.07
N LYS A 539 10.43 4.34 -49.80
CA LYS A 539 8.98 4.47 -49.93
C LYS A 539 8.39 3.19 -50.55
N PHE A 540 7.31 2.70 -49.96
CA PHE A 540 6.24 2.05 -50.72
C PHE A 540 4.92 2.70 -50.33
N VAL A 541 4.37 3.45 -51.28
CA VAL A 541 3.00 3.95 -51.27
C VAL A 541 2.13 2.83 -51.85
N SER A 542 1.07 2.45 -51.14
CA SER A 542 -0.09 1.81 -51.75
C SER A 542 -1.34 2.41 -51.13
N THR A 543 -2.03 3.19 -51.94
CA THR A 543 -3.38 3.69 -51.69
C THR A 543 -4.39 2.56 -51.88
N HIS A 544 -5.16 2.17 -50.86
CA HIS A 544 -6.60 1.90 -51.02
C HIS A 544 -7.36 1.67 -49.70
N LYS A 545 -8.47 2.43 -49.61
CA LYS A 545 -9.81 2.20 -49.06
C LYS A 545 -10.04 1.34 -47.80
N ARG A 546 -10.91 1.93 -46.97
CA ARG A 546 -11.69 1.45 -45.82
C ARG A 546 -11.99 -0.06 -45.77
N ASP A 547 -12.07 -0.52 -44.52
CA ASP A 547 -12.64 -1.78 -44.03
C ASP A 547 -11.75 -3.03 -44.12
N LYS A 548 -10.83 -3.13 -43.13
CA LYS A 548 -10.48 -4.31 -42.31
C LYS A 548 -9.17 -4.05 -41.55
N PRO A 549 -9.07 -4.34 -40.24
CA PRO A 549 -7.77 -4.32 -39.56
C PRO A 549 -6.97 -5.54 -40.00
N VAL A 550 -6.06 -5.33 -40.95
CA VAL A 550 -5.00 -6.28 -41.30
C VAL A 550 -3.87 -6.09 -40.30
N PHE A 551 -3.62 -7.11 -39.48
CA PHE A 551 -2.35 -7.23 -38.77
C PHE A 551 -1.28 -7.65 -39.78
N VAL A 552 -0.17 -6.89 -39.82
CA VAL A 552 1.09 -7.31 -40.46
C VAL A 552 2.06 -7.68 -39.35
#